data_AF-A0A2V9XB34-F1
#
_entry.id   AF-A0A2V9XB34-F1
#
_cell.length_a   1.000
_cell.length_b   1.000
_cell.length_c   1.000
_cell.angle_alpha   90.00
_cell.angle_beta   90.00
_cell.angle_gamma   90.00
#
_symmetry.space_group_name_H-M   'P 1'
#
loop_
_entity.id
_entity.type
_entity.pdbx_description
1 polymer ?
#
loop_
_entity_poly.entity_id
_entity_poly.type
_entity_poly.pdbx_seq_one_letter_code
_entity_poly.pdbx_strand_id
1 'polypeptide(L)'
;MSAFVLAYGLTGATRQAGFTFAVARHAVGDLTNVLSLRPTRSKTDRLDSCSSRRLLEIASISGLLTEQPGPAAERLAEIRSAYEPYLHALADHLLMTVPAWVPEPGAQDNWETTAWDLTSPAPLLGPNSPFASDPCVSCFVQK
;
A
#
# COMPACT_ATOMS: atom_id res chain seq x y z
N MET A 1 1.02 -1.99 0.04
CA MET A 1 2.30 -2.21 -0.69
C MET A 1 3.34 -2.99 0.11
N SER A 2 3.75 -2.59 1.32
CA SER A 2 4.78 -3.34 2.10
C SER A 2 4.45 -4.82 2.35
N ALA A 3 3.18 -5.14 2.64
CA ALA A 3 2.71 -6.53 2.79
C ALA A 3 2.89 -7.37 1.50
N PHE A 4 2.75 -6.76 0.32
CA PHE A 4 2.99 -7.44 -0.96
C PHE A 4 4.48 -7.71 -1.15
N VAL A 5 5.35 -6.73 -0.85
CA VAL A 5 6.81 -6.92 -0.90
C VAL A 5 7.27 -8.01 0.08
N LEU A 6 6.67 -8.10 1.27
CA LEU A 6 6.98 -9.16 2.23
C LEU A 6 6.55 -10.57 1.77
N ALA A 7 5.54 -10.66 0.92
CA ALA A 7 5.03 -11.92 0.40
C ALA A 7 5.73 -12.35 -0.90
N TYR A 8 6.05 -11.40 -1.79
CA TYR A 8 6.55 -11.68 -3.15
C TYR A 8 8.01 -11.26 -3.39
N GLY A 9 8.57 -10.40 -2.53
CA GLY A 9 9.87 -9.76 -2.74
C GLY A 9 11.03 -10.50 -2.06
N LEU A 10 12.08 -10.79 -2.83
CA LEU A 10 13.38 -11.28 -2.33
C LEU A 10 14.50 -10.23 -2.47
N THR A 11 14.13 -8.95 -2.67
CA THR A 11 15.07 -7.85 -2.88
C THR A 11 15.61 -7.28 -1.57
N GLY A 12 16.62 -6.41 -1.63
CA GLY A 12 17.07 -5.62 -0.47
C GLY A 12 15.98 -4.74 0.17
N ALA A 13 14.85 -4.53 -0.53
CA ALA A 13 13.72 -3.78 -0.02
C ALA A 13 12.88 -4.55 1.01
N THR A 14 12.96 -5.89 1.06
CA THR A 14 12.14 -6.70 1.98
C THR A 14 12.37 -6.35 3.44
N ARG A 15 13.62 -6.01 3.82
CA ARG A 15 13.94 -5.55 5.18
C ARG A 15 13.21 -4.24 5.52
N GLN A 16 13.26 -3.27 4.61
CA GLN A 16 12.60 -1.98 4.82
C GLN A 16 11.07 -2.13 4.81
N ALA A 17 10.53 -2.93 3.89
CA ALA A 17 9.12 -3.28 3.87
C ALA A 17 8.66 -3.91 5.20
N GLY A 18 9.51 -4.74 5.82
CA GLY A 18 9.27 -5.30 7.15
C GLY A 18 9.09 -4.24 8.24
N PHE A 19 10.00 -3.26 8.31
CA PHE A 19 9.85 -2.14 9.26
C PHE A 19 8.62 -1.30 8.96
N THR A 20 8.38 -0.93 7.70
CA THR A 20 7.21 -0.15 7.32
C THR A 20 5.91 -0.89 7.67
N PHE A 21 5.85 -2.20 7.43
CA PHE A 21 4.70 -3.03 7.81
C PHE A 21 4.50 -3.06 9.32
N ALA A 22 5.56 -3.27 10.10
CA ALA A 22 5.48 -3.32 11.55
C ALA A 22 4.98 -1.99 12.14
N VAL A 23 5.54 -0.86 11.70
CA VAL A 23 5.12 0.48 12.12
C VAL A 23 3.65 0.73 11.75
N ALA A 24 3.27 0.48 10.50
CA ALA A 24 1.89 0.72 10.04
C ALA A 24 0.87 -0.16 10.77
N ARG A 25 1.18 -1.46 10.96
CA ARG A 25 0.30 -2.37 11.69
C ARG A 25 0.14 -1.95 13.15
N HIS A 26 1.22 -1.54 13.81
CA HIS A 26 1.17 -1.05 15.19
C HIS A 26 0.31 0.21 15.30
N ALA A 27 0.54 1.20 14.43
CA ALA A 27 -0.23 2.44 14.40
C ALA A 27 -1.73 2.20 14.22
N VAL A 28 -2.12 1.30 13.30
CA VAL A 28 -3.52 0.92 13.10
C VAL A 28 -4.09 0.24 14.36
N GLY A 29 -3.32 -0.66 14.99
CA GLY A 29 -3.69 -1.28 16.26
C GLY A 29 -3.94 -0.25 17.36
N ASP A 30 -3.03 0.70 17.55
CA ASP A 30 -3.15 1.77 18.54
C ASP A 30 -4.39 2.64 18.28
N LEU A 31 -4.63 3.06 17.04
CA LEU A 31 -5.78 3.86 16.67
C LEU A 31 -7.09 3.13 16.98
N THR A 32 -7.19 1.84 16.63
CA THR A 32 -8.37 1.05 16.98
C THR A 32 -8.55 0.91 18.49
N ASN A 33 -7.47 0.78 19.26
CA ASN A 33 -7.53 0.69 20.71
C ASN A 33 -7.99 2.02 21.34
N VAL A 34 -7.40 3.15 20.93
CA VAL A 34 -7.79 4.50 21.40
C VAL A 34 -9.26 4.79 21.11
N LEU A 35 -9.74 4.38 19.93
CA LEU A 35 -11.13 4.56 19.51
C LEU A 35 -12.07 3.45 20.03
N SER A 36 -11.56 2.52 20.85
CA SER A 36 -12.32 1.38 21.40
C SER A 36 -13.04 0.52 20.34
N LEU A 37 -12.43 0.39 19.16
CA LEU A 37 -12.98 -0.35 18.03
C LEU A 37 -12.61 -1.83 18.11
N ARG A 38 -13.55 -2.70 17.74
CA ARG A 38 -13.29 -4.13 17.56
C ARG A 38 -12.93 -4.41 16.10
N PRO A 39 -11.86 -5.19 15.83
CA PRO A 39 -11.51 -5.57 14.47
C PRO A 39 -12.67 -6.29 13.79
N THR A 40 -13.04 -5.84 12.59
CA THR A 40 -14.20 -6.33 11.87
C THR A 40 -13.77 -6.96 10.56
N ARG A 41 -14.23 -8.19 10.30
CA ARG A 41 -13.93 -8.87 9.04
C ARG A 41 -14.72 -8.23 7.90
N SER A 42 -14.02 -7.83 6.84
CA SER A 42 -14.69 -7.39 5.61
C SER A 42 -15.50 -8.51 4.97
N LYS A 43 -16.65 -8.15 4.40
CA LYS A 43 -17.48 -9.04 3.59
C LYS A 43 -16.93 -9.23 2.17
N THR A 44 -16.11 -8.28 1.72
CA THR A 44 -15.55 -8.24 0.36
C THR A 44 -14.04 -8.37 0.43
N ASP A 45 -13.48 -9.18 -0.46
CA ASP A 45 -12.03 -9.28 -0.62
C ASP A 45 -11.48 -7.99 -1.25
N ARG A 46 -10.62 -7.27 -0.52
CA ARG A 46 -9.99 -6.03 -1.00
C ARG A 46 -9.01 -6.25 -2.15
N LEU A 47 -8.48 -7.48 -2.30
CA LEU A 47 -7.56 -7.84 -3.37
C LEU A 47 -8.18 -8.94 -4.23
N ASP A 48 -9.09 -8.55 -5.11
CA ASP A 48 -9.67 -9.48 -6.06
C ASP A 48 -8.62 -10.02 -7.06
N SER A 49 -9.01 -11.02 -7.85
CA SER A 49 -8.13 -11.65 -8.84
C SER A 49 -7.64 -10.70 -9.92
N CYS A 50 -8.39 -9.65 -10.27
CA CYS A 50 -8.00 -8.68 -11.28
C CYS A 50 -6.88 -7.77 -10.75
N SER A 51 -7.10 -7.21 -9.56
CA SER A 51 -6.17 -6.36 -8.83
C SER A 51 -4.89 -7.13 -8.48
N SER A 52 -5.01 -8.39 -8.07
CA SER A 52 -3.87 -9.28 -7.83
C SER A 52 -3.02 -9.47 -9.08
N ARG A 53 -3.63 -9.77 -10.23
CA ARG A 53 -2.93 -9.89 -11.51
C ARG A 53 -2.22 -8.58 -11.89
N ARG A 54 -2.88 -7.44 -11.68
CA ARG A 54 -2.31 -6.13 -11.97
C ARG A 54 -1.12 -5.81 -11.07
N LEU A 55 -1.18 -6.12 -9.77
CA LEU A 55 -0.03 -5.98 -8.87
C LEU A 55 1.15 -6.85 -9.32
N LEU A 56 0.89 -8.10 -9.72
CA LEU A 56 1.92 -8.99 -10.24
C LEU A 56 2.55 -8.45 -11.53
N GLU A 57 1.77 -7.90 -12.44
CA GLU A 57 2.28 -7.24 -13.67
C GLU A 57 3.16 -6.03 -13.34
N ILE A 58 2.72 -5.15 -12.44
CA ILE A 58 3.53 -4.00 -11.99
C ILE A 58 4.83 -4.48 -11.33
N ALA A 59 4.74 -5.52 -10.51
CA ALA A 59 5.88 -6.11 -9.83
C ALA A 59 6.85 -6.82 -10.79
N SER A 60 6.37 -7.44 -11.87
CA SER A 60 7.23 -8.07 -12.88
C SER A 60 8.00 -7.02 -13.67
N ILE A 61 7.34 -5.94 -14.09
CA ILE A 61 7.95 -4.82 -14.83
C ILE A 61 9.04 -4.14 -13.99
N SER A 62 8.81 -4.01 -12.69
CA SER A 62 9.77 -3.40 -11.75
C SER A 62 10.87 -4.35 -11.25
N GLY A 63 10.88 -5.61 -11.70
CA GLY A 63 11.87 -6.61 -11.25
C GLY A 63 11.73 -7.03 -9.78
N LEU A 64 10.56 -6.79 -9.18
CA LEU A 64 10.28 -7.07 -7.76
C LEU A 64 9.87 -8.54 -7.52
N LEU A 65 9.42 -9.26 -8.55
CA LEU A 65 8.98 -10.66 -8.41
C LEU A 65 10.14 -11.66 -8.52
N THR A 66 10.19 -12.61 -7.58
CA THR A 66 11.21 -13.69 -7.61
C THR A 66 10.73 -15.03 -7.04
N GLU A 67 9.52 -15.13 -6.47
CA GLU A 67 8.94 -16.39 -5.96
C GLU A 67 7.85 -16.99 -6.87
N GLN A 68 7.61 -18.29 -6.71
CA GLN A 68 6.49 -18.98 -7.35
C GLN A 68 5.16 -18.36 -6.88
N PRO A 69 4.21 -18.02 -7.79
CA PRO A 69 3.03 -17.23 -7.43
C PRO A 69 2.11 -17.84 -6.36
N GLY A 70 2.09 -19.17 -6.23
CA GLY A 70 1.21 -19.90 -5.30
C GLY A 70 1.54 -19.67 -3.82
N PRO A 71 2.73 -20.09 -3.33
CA PRO A 71 3.13 -19.89 -1.94
C PRO A 71 3.10 -18.41 -1.48
N ALA A 72 3.48 -17.50 -2.37
CA ALA A 72 3.46 -16.07 -2.08
C ALA A 72 2.02 -15.51 -1.93
N ALA A 73 1.05 -16.03 -2.69
CA ALA A 73 -0.35 -15.62 -2.56
C ALA A 73 -0.95 -16.04 -1.20
N GLU A 74 -0.66 -17.27 -0.76
CA GLU A 74 -1.08 -17.77 0.56
C GLU A 74 -0.46 -16.94 1.69
N ARG A 75 0.84 -16.70 1.61
CA ARG A 75 1.56 -15.83 2.56
C ARG A 75 0.98 -14.41 2.58
N LEU A 76 0.62 -13.84 1.42
CA LEU A 76 -0.01 -12.53 1.37
C LEU A 76 -1.37 -12.53 2.07
N ALA A 77 -2.18 -13.58 1.89
CA ALA A 77 -3.45 -13.72 2.59
C ALA A 77 -3.27 -13.81 4.12
N GLU A 78 -2.26 -14.53 4.59
CA GLU A 78 -1.92 -14.60 6.02
C GLU A 78 -1.52 -13.23 6.57
N ILE A 79 -0.62 -12.51 5.88
CA ILE A 79 -0.18 -11.17 6.28
C ILE A 79 -1.39 -10.23 6.34
N ARG A 80 -2.29 -10.28 5.34
CA ARG A 80 -3.52 -9.48 5.28
C ARG A 80 -4.46 -9.76 6.45
N SER A 81 -4.60 -11.02 6.86
CA SER A 81 -5.42 -11.39 8.01
C SER A 81 -4.97 -10.72 9.32
N ALA A 82 -3.68 -10.38 9.42
CA ALA A 82 -3.10 -9.77 10.62
C ALA A 82 -3.41 -8.28 10.80
N TYR A 83 -3.87 -7.56 9.77
CA TYR A 83 -4.10 -6.10 9.84
C TYR A 83 -5.39 -5.62 9.18
N GLU A 84 -5.90 -6.27 8.12
CA GLU A 84 -7.09 -5.78 7.40
C GLU A 84 -8.33 -5.64 8.30
N PRO A 85 -8.63 -6.54 9.27
CA PRO A 85 -9.78 -6.37 10.15
C PRO A 85 -9.76 -5.07 10.96
N TYR A 86 -8.56 -4.59 11.32
CA TYR A 86 -8.38 -3.33 12.04
C TYR A 86 -8.61 -2.12 11.12
N LEU A 87 -8.11 -2.20 9.88
CA LEU A 87 -8.35 -1.16 8.87
C LEU A 87 -9.83 -1.00 8.55
N HIS A 88 -10.57 -2.10 8.43
CA HIS A 88 -12.01 -2.04 8.15
C HIS A 88 -12.79 -1.41 9.30
N ALA A 89 -12.50 -1.81 10.55
CA ALA A 89 -13.15 -1.19 11.71
C ALA A 89 -12.90 0.33 11.78
N LEU A 90 -11.66 0.75 11.48
CA LEU A 90 -11.29 2.16 11.45
C LEU A 90 -11.99 2.92 10.31
N ALA A 91 -12.04 2.32 9.12
CA ALA A 91 -12.68 2.90 7.95
C ALA A 91 -14.20 3.09 8.17
N ASP A 92 -14.86 2.09 8.73
CA ASP A 92 -16.28 2.16 9.11
C ASP A 92 -16.53 3.26 10.15
N HIS A 93 -15.65 3.40 11.15
CA HIS A 93 -15.77 4.44 12.18
C HIS A 93 -15.56 5.85 11.61
N LEU A 94 -14.62 6.01 10.70
CA LEU A 94 -14.28 7.29 10.08
C LEU A 94 -15.16 7.64 8.87
N LEU A 95 -16.13 6.79 8.52
CA LEU A 95 -17.00 6.93 7.34
C LEU A 95 -16.20 7.08 6.04
N MET A 96 -15.09 6.34 5.93
CA MET A 96 -14.20 6.35 4.77
C MET A 96 -14.08 4.95 4.16
N THR A 97 -13.67 4.86 2.90
CA THR A 97 -13.35 3.59 2.27
C THR A 97 -11.90 3.19 2.56
N VAL A 98 -11.63 1.90 2.74
CA VAL A 98 -10.25 1.39 2.73
C VAL A 98 -9.69 1.55 1.32
N PRO A 99 -8.51 2.17 1.13
CA PRO A 99 -7.95 2.38 -0.20
C PRO A 99 -7.73 1.05 -0.94
N ALA A 100 -7.89 1.07 -2.26
CA ALA A 100 -7.59 -0.07 -3.12
C ALA A 100 -6.09 -0.41 -3.07
N TRP A 101 -5.75 -1.62 -3.49
CA TRP A 101 -4.35 -2.05 -3.58
C TRP A 101 -3.60 -1.43 -4.76
N VAL A 102 -4.30 -1.24 -5.87
CA VAL A 102 -3.79 -0.62 -7.08
C VAL A 102 -4.29 0.82 -7.09
N PRO A 103 -3.41 1.83 -7.11
CA PRO A 103 -3.82 3.22 -7.22
C PRO A 103 -4.46 3.48 -8.59
N GLU A 104 -5.44 4.39 -8.62
CA GLU A 104 -6.01 4.88 -9.88
C GLU A 104 -4.92 5.63 -10.69
N PRO A 105 -4.96 5.56 -12.03
CA PRO A 105 -4.02 6.30 -12.86
C PRO A 105 -4.04 7.80 -12.54
N GLY A 106 -2.87 8.37 -12.23
CA GLY A 106 -2.71 9.80 -11.91
C GLY A 106 -3.08 10.20 -10.48
N ALA A 107 -3.38 9.24 -9.60
CA ALA A 107 -3.57 9.53 -8.18
C ALA A 107 -2.27 10.06 -7.55
N GLN A 108 -2.36 11.18 -6.84
CA GLN A 108 -1.28 11.67 -5.99
C GLN A 108 -1.23 10.86 -4.70
N ASP A 109 -0.03 10.66 -4.17
CA ASP A 109 0.11 10.03 -2.88
C ASP A 109 -0.40 10.93 -1.75
N ASN A 110 -1.12 10.36 -0.79
CA ASN A 110 -1.68 11.11 0.34
C ASN A 110 -0.63 11.75 1.27
N TRP A 111 0.66 11.42 1.14
CA TRP A 111 1.73 12.11 1.88
C TRP A 111 2.18 13.40 1.20
N GLU A 112 1.85 13.57 -0.08
CA GLU A 112 2.18 14.77 -0.84
C GLU A 112 1.23 15.93 -0.56
N THR A 113 0.09 15.68 0.07
CA THR A 113 -0.88 16.72 0.39
C THR A 113 -1.46 16.48 1.78
N THR A 114 -1.93 17.55 2.39
CA THR A 114 -2.72 17.50 3.62
C THR A 114 -3.98 18.35 3.42
N ALA A 115 -4.94 18.22 4.34
CA ALA A 115 -6.11 19.09 4.32
C ALA A 115 -5.77 20.59 4.50
N TRP A 116 -4.53 20.92 4.90
CA TRP A 116 -4.07 22.28 5.19
C TRP A 116 -2.95 22.77 4.26
N ASP A 117 -2.36 21.89 3.46
CA ASP A 117 -1.32 22.21 2.50
C ASP A 117 -1.40 21.27 1.31
N LEU A 118 -1.66 21.83 0.13
CA LEU A 118 -1.79 21.10 -1.13
C LEU A 118 -0.46 21.05 -1.91
N THR A 119 0.62 21.56 -1.31
CA THR A 119 1.95 21.59 -1.91
C THR A 119 2.72 20.33 -1.55
N SER A 120 3.18 19.59 -2.57
CA SER A 120 4.02 18.40 -2.35
C SER A 120 5.33 18.78 -1.65
N PRO A 121 5.67 18.14 -0.50
CA PRO A 121 6.96 18.31 0.14
C PRO A 121 8.07 17.50 -0.55
N ALA A 122 7.77 16.77 -1.63
CA ALA A 122 8.74 15.97 -2.39
C ALA A 122 10.03 16.73 -2.75
N PRO A 123 10.00 18.03 -3.16
CA PRO A 123 11.22 18.79 -3.44
C PRO A 123 12.16 18.96 -2.24
N LEU A 124 11.65 18.88 -1.01
CA LEU A 124 12.44 18.99 0.22
C LEU A 124 13.30 17.74 0.48
N LEU A 125 12.96 16.60 -0.14
CA LEU A 125 13.65 15.32 0.05
C LEU A 125 14.96 15.23 -0.76
N GLY A 126 15.30 16.27 -1.51
CA GLY A 126 16.53 16.40 -2.26
C GLY A 126 16.49 15.74 -3.66
N PRO A 127 17.53 15.98 -4.48
CA PRO A 127 17.54 15.62 -5.89
C PRO A 127 17.59 14.11 -6.17
N ASN A 128 17.98 13.31 -5.17
CA ASN A 128 18.04 11.84 -5.26
C ASN A 128 16.87 11.16 -4.56
N SER A 129 15.79 11.91 -4.27
CA SER A 129 14.60 11.37 -3.65
C SER A 129 13.94 10.33 -4.56
N PRO A 130 13.50 9.17 -4.02
CA PRO A 130 12.70 8.21 -4.79
C PRO A 130 11.31 8.75 -5.16
N PHE A 131 10.95 9.93 -4.65
CA PHE A 131 9.68 10.62 -4.90
C PHE A 131 9.83 11.85 -5.80
N ALA A 132 11.02 12.09 -6.36
CA ALA A 132 11.16 13.10 -7.39
C ALA A 132 10.34 12.66 -8.61
N SER A 133 9.37 13.48 -9.02
CA SER A 133 8.58 13.22 -10.23
C SER A 133 9.52 13.18 -11.44
N ASP A 134 9.62 12.02 -12.10
CA ASP A 134 10.33 11.91 -13.37
C ASP A 134 9.67 12.86 -14.38
N PRO A 135 10.43 13.78 -15.02
CA PRO A 135 9.87 14.69 -16.01
C PRO A 135 9.30 13.99 -17.25
N CYS A 136 9.47 12.66 -17.36
CA CYS A 136 9.03 11.84 -18.49
C CYS A 136 7.57 11.35 -18.38
N VAL A 137 6.98 11.31 -17.17
CA VAL A 137 5.64 10.71 -16.97
C VAL A 137 4.51 11.64 -17.42
N SER A 138 4.75 12.95 -17.49
CA SER A 138 3.80 13.94 -18.02
C SER A 138 3.57 13.83 -19.53
N CYS A 139 4.42 13.11 -20.28
CA CYS A 139 4.23 12.87 -21.72
C CYS A 139 3.18 11.78 -22.04
N PHE A 140 2.76 10.96 -21.07
CA PHE A 140 1.85 9.83 -21.32
C PHE A 140 0.36 10.13 -21.12
N VAL A 141 0.00 11.35 -20.69
CA VAL A 141 -1.39 11.75 -20.42
C VAL A 141 -2.03 12.52 -21.59
N GLN A 142 -1.29 12.76 -22.68
CA GLN A 142 -1.86 13.32 -23.91
C GLN A 142 -1.90 12.27 -25.02
N LYS A 143 -2.96 11.46 -25.03
CA LYS A 143 -3.61 10.96 -26.25
C LYS A 143 -5.00 10.44 -25.97
#